data_AF-G6YYK6-F1
#
_entry.id   AF-G6YYK6-F1
#
_cell.length_a   1.000
_cell.length_b   1.000
_cell.length_c   1.000
_cell.angle_alpha   90.00
_cell.angle_beta   90.00
_cell.angle_gamma   90.00
#
_symmetry.space_group_name_H-M   'P 1'
#
loop_
_entity.id
_entity.type
_entity.pdbx_description
1 polymer ?
#
loop_
_entity_poly.entity_id
_entity_poly.type
_entity_poly.pdbx_seq_one_letter_code
_entity_poly.pdbx_strand_id
1 'polypeptide(L)'
;MKDTKLALFIAAILIVLAAATREEPSASESWATTRVVPLVFAEELGADQWPPSMRDRFLNDTENQIRMSQPDRVMRDDRGPDEWLPSSGQCDYMGRFMAVMERYQLHHREPHWRDWQTKRQRCYTQFQ
;
A
#
# COMPACT_ATOMS: atom_id res chain seq x y z
N MET A 1 17.83 -32.07 -49.52
CA MET A 1 16.68 -31.14 -49.79
C MET A 1 15.51 -31.31 -48.82
N LYS A 2 15.31 -32.47 -48.18
CA LYS A 2 14.25 -32.68 -47.16
C LYS A 2 14.63 -32.07 -45.80
N ASP A 3 15.92 -32.02 -45.49
CA ASP A 3 16.43 -31.64 -44.15
C ASP A 3 16.28 -30.14 -43.89
N THR A 4 16.48 -29.30 -44.91
CA THR A 4 16.30 -27.84 -44.81
C THR A 4 14.83 -27.46 -44.61
N LYS A 5 13.91 -28.18 -45.26
CA LYS A 5 12.46 -27.95 -45.08
C LYS A 5 12.01 -28.33 -43.67
N LEU A 6 12.48 -29.47 -43.17
CA LEU A 6 12.21 -29.91 -41.80
C LEU A 6 12.77 -28.92 -40.77
N ALA A 7 14.00 -28.44 -40.96
CA ALA A 7 14.61 -27.43 -40.10
C ALA A 7 13.83 -26.11 -40.09
N LEU A 8 13.34 -25.65 -41.25
CA LEU A 8 12.52 -24.44 -41.35
C LEU A 8 11.16 -24.59 -40.67
N PHE A 9 10.52 -25.75 -40.79
CA PHE A 9 9.26 -26.03 -40.09
C PHE A 9 9.44 -26.08 -38.58
N ILE A 10 10.50 -26.73 -38.09
CA ILE A 10 10.83 -26.77 -36.66
C ILE A 10 11.10 -25.35 -36.14
N ALA A 11 11.89 -24.55 -36.86
CA ALA A 11 12.17 -23.17 -36.48
C ALA A 11 10.89 -22.31 -36.43
N ALA A 12 10.01 -22.44 -37.42
CA ALA A 12 8.73 -21.74 -37.43
C ALA A 12 7.81 -22.16 -36.26
N ILE A 13 7.76 -23.45 -35.97
CA ILE A 13 7.00 -23.99 -34.84
C ILE A 13 7.55 -23.47 -33.51
N LEU A 14 8.88 -23.45 -33.33
CA LEU A 14 9.52 -22.90 -32.13
C LEU A 14 9.28 -21.40 -31.97
N ILE A 15 9.30 -20.63 -33.06
CA ILE A 15 9.00 -19.20 -33.04
C ILE A 15 7.53 -18.94 -32.67
N VAL A 16 6.60 -19.73 -33.23
CA VAL A 16 5.16 -19.63 -32.91
C VAL A 16 4.87 -20.08 -31.47
N LEU A 17 5.49 -21.16 -31.00
CA LEU A 17 5.39 -21.61 -29.61
C LEU A 17 5.95 -20.55 -28.65
N ALA A 18 7.12 -19.97 -28.93
CA ALA A 18 7.68 -18.89 -28.13
C ALA A 18 6.81 -17.62 -28.13
N ALA A 19 6.12 -17.32 -29.24
CA ALA A 19 5.17 -16.21 -29.32
C ALA A 19 3.83 -16.51 -28.61
N ALA A 20 3.41 -17.78 -28.60
CA ALA A 20 2.18 -18.25 -27.96
C ALA A 20 2.34 -18.44 -26.44
N THR A 21 3.58 -18.58 -25.95
CA THR A 21 3.92 -18.57 -24.52
C THR A 21 4.35 -17.17 -24.05
N ARG A 22 3.80 -16.10 -24.64
CA ARG A 22 3.74 -14.84 -23.88
C ARG A 22 2.91 -15.14 -22.63
N GLU A 23 3.59 -15.43 -21.53
CA GLU A 23 3.04 -15.20 -20.21
C GLU A 23 2.61 -13.73 -20.22
N GLU A 24 1.30 -13.50 -20.36
CA GLU A 24 0.70 -12.22 -19.99
C GLU A 24 1.28 -11.90 -18.61
N PRO A 25 1.95 -10.74 -18.42
CA PRO A 25 2.49 -10.41 -17.11
C PRO A 25 1.33 -10.51 -16.13
N SER A 26 1.41 -11.52 -15.23
CA SER A 26 0.40 -11.82 -14.22
C SER A 26 -0.11 -10.50 -13.67
N ALA A 27 -1.38 -10.16 -13.97
CA ALA A 27 -2.04 -8.88 -13.69
C ALA A 27 -1.10 -7.89 -13.00
N SER A 28 -0.32 -7.15 -13.80
CA SER A 28 0.89 -6.45 -13.36
C SER A 28 0.76 -5.91 -11.95
N GLU A 29 1.66 -6.32 -11.05
CA GLU A 29 1.76 -5.73 -9.71
C GLU A 29 1.97 -4.23 -9.88
N SER A 30 0.87 -3.49 -9.86
CA SER A 30 0.86 -2.06 -10.02
C SER A 30 1.08 -1.48 -8.64
N TRP A 31 2.19 -0.78 -8.49
CA TRP A 31 2.52 -0.11 -7.24
C TRP A 31 2.15 1.36 -7.37
N ALA A 32 1.48 1.90 -6.34
CA ALA A 32 1.07 3.29 -6.30
C ALA A 32 1.53 3.95 -4.99
N THR A 33 1.91 5.22 -5.07
CA THR A 33 2.09 6.05 -3.88
C THR A 33 0.74 6.54 -3.40
N THR A 34 0.48 6.39 -2.11
CA THR A 34 -0.77 6.73 -1.44
C THR A 34 -0.46 7.25 -0.04
N ARG A 35 -1.47 7.74 0.68
CA ARG A 35 -1.29 8.19 2.07
C ARG A 35 -1.27 7.04 3.06
N VAL A 36 -0.50 7.19 4.15
CA VAL A 36 -0.50 6.24 5.29
C VAL A 36 -1.80 6.39 6.07
N VAL A 37 -2.13 7.62 6.48
CA VAL A 37 -3.43 8.02 7.02
C VAL A 37 -4.27 8.56 5.86
N PRO A 38 -5.36 7.87 5.46
CA PRO A 38 -6.26 8.34 4.40
C PRO A 38 -6.87 9.71 4.73
N LEU A 39 -7.21 10.48 3.69
CA LEU A 39 -7.81 11.80 3.90
C LEU A 39 -9.22 11.69 4.46
N VAL A 40 -10.03 10.75 3.97
CA VAL A 40 -11.40 10.54 4.45
C VAL A 40 -11.38 10.11 5.92
N PHE A 41 -10.49 9.17 6.28
CA PHE A 41 -10.24 8.80 7.69
C PHE A 41 -9.91 10.02 8.56
N ALA A 42 -9.03 10.91 8.08
CA ALA A 42 -8.68 12.13 8.81
C ALA A 42 -9.88 13.11 8.91
N GLU A 43 -10.73 13.19 7.89
CA GLU A 43 -11.93 14.04 7.86
C GLU A 43 -12.95 13.59 8.92
N GLU A 44 -13.13 12.28 9.10
CA GLU A 44 -13.98 11.72 10.19
C GLU A 44 -13.48 12.13 11.59
N LEU A 45 -12.18 12.42 11.71
CA LEU A 45 -11.52 12.86 12.93
C LEU A 45 -11.36 14.40 13.02
N GLY A 46 -11.99 15.15 12.12
CA GLY A 46 -12.08 16.61 12.16
C GLY A 46 -11.16 17.36 11.19
N ALA A 47 -10.52 16.66 10.24
CA ALA A 47 -9.71 17.31 9.19
C ALA A 47 -10.55 18.06 8.15
N ASP A 48 -11.86 17.81 8.10
CA ASP A 48 -12.83 18.56 7.30
C ASP A 48 -12.89 20.05 7.70
N GLN A 49 -12.60 20.36 8.97
CA GLN A 49 -12.57 21.72 9.52
C GLN A 49 -11.20 22.40 9.41
N TRP A 50 -10.21 21.76 8.81
CA TRP A 50 -8.88 22.35 8.71
C TRP A 50 -8.87 23.58 7.80
N PRO A 51 -8.07 24.60 8.15
CA PRO A 51 -7.78 25.67 7.20
C PRO A 51 -7.06 25.07 5.97
N PRO A 52 -7.23 25.65 4.77
CA PRO A 52 -6.63 25.12 3.54
C PRO A 52 -5.13 24.84 3.66
N SER A 53 -4.38 25.71 4.36
CA SER A 53 -2.93 25.55 4.57
C SER A 53 -2.57 24.29 5.38
N MET A 54 -3.42 23.84 6.30
CA MET A 54 -3.19 22.61 7.06
C MET A 54 -3.53 21.38 6.22
N ARG A 55 -4.62 21.44 5.44
CA ARG A 55 -4.96 20.39 4.45
C ARG A 55 -3.86 20.21 3.43
N ASP A 56 -3.32 21.29 2.87
CA ASP A 56 -2.21 21.24 1.92
C ASP A 56 -0.95 20.63 2.54
N ARG A 57 -0.62 20.97 3.79
CA ARG A 57 0.48 20.33 4.51
C ARG A 57 0.26 18.82 4.66
N PHE A 58 -0.94 18.38 5.03
CA PHE A 58 -1.26 16.96 5.16
C PHE A 58 -1.20 16.21 3.82
N LEU A 59 -1.68 16.84 2.75
CA LEU A 59 -1.69 16.24 1.42
C LEU A 59 -0.28 16.08 0.83
N ASN A 60 0.65 16.96 1.22
CA ASN A 60 2.03 16.98 0.75
C ASN A 60 3.05 16.39 1.74
N ASP A 61 2.62 15.91 2.91
CA ASP A 61 3.52 15.32 3.91
C ASP A 61 4.12 14.01 3.39
N THR A 62 5.44 13.99 3.19
CA THR A 62 6.19 12.82 2.73
C THR A 62 6.18 11.68 3.74
N GLU A 63 6.07 11.97 5.04
CA GLU A 63 5.95 10.92 6.06
C GLU A 63 4.58 10.25 6.04
N ASN A 64 3.56 10.98 5.58
CA ASN A 64 2.25 10.46 5.29
C ASN A 64 2.16 9.80 3.89
N GLN A 65 3.26 9.52 3.19
CA GLN A 65 3.24 8.82 1.90
C GLN A 65 3.81 7.39 1.99
N ILE A 66 3.17 6.43 1.36
CA ILE A 66 3.61 5.04 1.30
C ILE A 66 3.37 4.46 -0.09
N ARG A 67 4.28 3.60 -0.55
CA ARG A 67 4.11 2.84 -1.79
C ARG A 67 3.47 1.50 -1.46
N MET A 68 2.36 1.18 -2.11
CA MET A 68 1.60 -0.05 -1.87
C MET A 68 1.29 -0.73 -3.20
N SER A 69 1.11 -2.05 -3.14
CA SER A 69 0.49 -2.80 -4.24
C SER A 69 -0.94 -2.30 -4.45
N GLN A 70 -1.45 -2.38 -5.68
CA GLN A 70 -2.83 -2.01 -5.98
C GLN A 70 -3.84 -2.84 -5.17
N PRO A 71 -3.67 -4.16 -4.98
CA PRO A 71 -4.52 -4.94 -4.08
C PRO A 71 -4.53 -4.42 -2.64
N ASP A 72 -3.36 -4.14 -2.05
CA ASP A 72 -3.30 -3.63 -0.66
C ASP A 72 -3.88 -2.23 -0.52
N ARG A 73 -3.81 -1.42 -1.58
CA ARG A 73 -4.42 -0.08 -1.61
C ARG A 73 -5.94 -0.11 -1.73
N VAL A 74 -6.52 -1.14 -2.38
CA VAL A 74 -7.97 -1.35 -2.56
C VAL A 74 -8.59 -2.12 -1.38
N MET A 75 -7.89 -3.12 -0.86
CA MET A 75 -7.95 -3.42 0.58
C MET A 75 -7.47 -2.16 1.34
N ARG A 76 -7.34 -2.01 2.65
CA ARG A 76 -7.10 -0.68 3.27
C ARG A 76 -8.10 0.44 2.90
N ASP A 77 -8.12 1.01 1.70
CA ASP A 77 -9.06 2.06 1.27
C ASP A 77 -8.96 3.28 2.19
N ASP A 78 -10.05 3.66 2.86
CA ASP A 78 -10.09 4.71 3.89
C ASP A 78 -10.05 4.15 5.33
N ARG A 79 -9.78 2.86 5.51
CA ARG A 79 -9.81 2.19 6.82
C ARG A 79 -8.63 2.52 7.72
N GLY A 80 -8.89 2.46 9.02
CA GLY A 80 -7.87 2.56 10.08
C GLY A 80 -7.24 1.21 10.49
N PRO A 81 -6.22 1.24 11.37
CA PRO A 81 -5.49 0.07 11.89
C PRO A 81 -6.31 -1.03 12.59
N ASP A 82 -7.57 -0.76 12.96
CA ASP A 82 -8.47 -1.79 13.52
C ASP A 82 -9.12 -2.65 12.45
N GLU A 83 -9.34 -2.08 11.28
CA GLU A 83 -10.06 -2.76 10.20
C GLU A 83 -9.10 -3.32 9.14
N TRP A 84 -7.90 -2.74 9.01
CA TRP A 84 -6.89 -3.23 8.08
C TRP A 84 -5.45 -2.98 8.57
N LEU A 85 -4.60 -3.99 8.36
CA LEU A 85 -3.15 -3.90 8.48
C LEU A 85 -2.51 -4.71 7.34
N PRO A 86 -1.28 -4.36 6.91
CA PRO A 86 -0.57 -5.15 5.93
C PRO A 86 -0.23 -6.55 6.48
N SER A 87 -0.12 -7.55 5.59
CA SER A 87 0.24 -8.92 5.99
C SER A 87 1.65 -9.00 6.62
N SER A 88 2.57 -8.15 6.16
CA SER A 88 3.93 -7.99 6.69
C SER A 88 4.20 -6.54 7.08
N GLY A 89 5.13 -6.29 8.02
CA GLY A 89 5.52 -4.92 8.39
C GLY A 89 4.45 -4.15 9.18
N GLN A 90 3.57 -4.85 9.90
CA GLN A 90 2.49 -4.24 10.68
C GLN A 90 3.01 -3.22 11.70
N CYS A 91 4.13 -3.53 12.35
CA CYS A 91 4.73 -2.68 13.36
C CYS A 91 5.21 -1.34 12.78
N ASP A 92 5.91 -1.39 11.65
CA ASP A 92 6.38 -0.19 10.95
C ASP A 92 5.21 0.64 10.41
N TYR A 93 4.22 -0.02 9.79
CA TYR A 93 3.02 0.65 9.28
C TYR A 93 2.28 1.38 10.40
N MET A 94 2.04 0.70 11.53
CA MET A 94 1.32 1.28 12.65
C MET A 94 2.11 2.39 13.35
N GLY A 95 3.43 2.24 13.48
CA GLY A 95 4.30 3.31 13.98
C GLY A 95 4.18 4.58 13.12
N ARG A 96 4.23 4.44 11.79
CA ARG A 96 4.07 5.55 10.85
C ARG A 96 2.68 6.16 10.90
N PHE A 97 1.63 5.34 10.90
CA PHE A 97 0.24 5.78 10.98
C PHE A 97 0.02 6.62 12.24
N MET A 98 0.45 6.11 13.39
CA MET A 98 0.32 6.80 14.66
C MET A 98 1.12 8.12 14.70
N ALA A 99 2.34 8.14 14.15
CA ALA A 99 3.15 9.37 14.11
C ALA A 99 2.47 10.49 13.30
N VAL A 100 1.80 10.15 12.19
CA VAL A 100 1.01 11.13 11.41
C VAL A 100 -0.23 11.57 12.22
N MET A 101 -0.95 10.65 12.85
CA MET A 101 -2.11 10.97 13.69
C MET A 101 -1.76 11.92 14.86
N GLU A 102 -0.59 11.74 15.47
CA GLU A 102 -0.05 12.64 16.50
C GLU A 102 0.28 14.01 15.93
N ARG A 103 1.04 14.05 14.83
CA ARG A 103 1.48 15.29 14.15
C ARG A 103 0.31 16.20 13.78
N TYR A 104 -0.80 15.62 13.33
CA TYR A 104 -2.00 16.35 12.92
C TYR A 104 -3.11 16.38 13.99
N GLN A 105 -2.80 15.96 15.22
CA GLN A 105 -3.72 16.00 16.36
C GLN A 105 -5.05 15.26 16.16
N LEU A 106 -5.08 14.27 15.26
CA LEU A 106 -6.26 13.47 14.94
C LEU A 106 -6.60 12.45 16.04
N HIS A 107 -5.56 12.00 16.77
CA HIS A 107 -5.66 10.98 17.81
C HIS A 107 -6.62 11.30 18.97
N HIS A 108 -6.93 12.59 19.22
CA HIS A 108 -7.82 12.97 20.32
C HIS A 108 -9.27 12.54 20.11
N ARG A 109 -9.68 12.32 18.86
CA ARG A 109 -11.04 11.88 18.51
C ARG A 109 -11.13 10.39 18.21
N GLU A 110 -10.00 9.69 18.16
CA GLU A 110 -9.92 8.25 17.88
C GLU A 110 -10.16 7.43 19.17
N PRO A 111 -11.30 6.74 19.32
CA PRO A 111 -11.63 6.03 20.55
C PRO A 111 -10.65 4.90 20.89
N HIS A 112 -10.07 4.25 19.90
CA HIS A 112 -9.17 3.10 20.09
C HIS A 112 -7.69 3.49 20.21
N TRP A 113 -7.39 4.79 20.30
CA TRP A 113 -6.01 5.30 20.34
C TRP A 113 -5.14 4.64 21.42
N ARG A 114 -5.68 4.44 22.63
CA ARG A 114 -4.94 3.78 23.73
C ARG A 114 -4.62 2.32 23.44
N ASP A 115 -5.51 1.63 22.74
CA ASP A 115 -5.30 0.23 22.37
C ASP A 115 -4.22 0.13 21.31
N TRP A 116 -4.19 1.08 20.36
CA TRP A 116 -3.13 1.18 19.35
C TRP A 116 -1.76 1.47 19.98
N GLN A 117 -1.69 2.34 21.00
CA GLN A 117 -0.46 2.56 21.77
C GLN A 117 0.05 1.25 22.41
N THR A 118 -0.85 0.47 23.01
CA THR A 118 -0.51 -0.83 23.59
C THR A 118 -0.06 -1.85 22.53
N LYS A 119 -0.74 -1.87 21.37
CA LYS A 119 -0.40 -2.73 20.22
C LYS A 119 0.97 -2.37 19.65
N ARG A 120 1.23 -1.07 19.44
CA ARG A 120 2.54 -0.53 19.02
C ARG A 120 3.62 -0.91 20.02
N GLN A 121 3.36 -0.86 21.32
CA GLN A 121 4.42 -1.14 22.28
C GLN A 121 4.84 -2.61 22.29
N ARG A 122 3.89 -3.53 22.10
CA ARG A 122 4.19 -4.95 21.90
C ARG A 122 5.10 -5.20 20.70
N CYS A 123 4.90 -4.45 19.62
CA CYS A 123 5.77 -4.48 18.44
C CYS A 123 7.24 -4.12 18.74
N TYR A 124 7.50 -3.20 19.67
CA TYR A 124 8.88 -2.83 20.03
C TYR A 124 9.50 -3.78 21.06
N THR A 125 8.69 -4.39 21.94
CA THR A 125 9.21 -5.25 23.02
C THR A 125 9.35 -6.73 22.64
N GLN A 126 8.68 -7.21 21.59
CA GLN A 126 8.74 -8.62 21.17
C GLN A 126 9.78 -8.91 20.07
N PHE A 127 10.40 -7.87 19.49
CA PHE A 127 11.37 -8.00 18.40
C PHE A 127 12.76 -7.42 18.74
N GLN A 128 13.08 -7.33 20.05
CA GLN A 128 14.45 -7.24 20.58
C GLN A 128 14.80 -8.52 21.31
#